data_AF-A0A954QYF3-F1
#
_entry.id   AF-A0A954QYF3-F1
#
_cell.length_a   1.000
_cell.length_b   1.000
_cell.length_c   1.000
_cell.angle_alpha   90.00
_cell.angle_beta   90.00
_cell.angle_gamma   90.00
#
_symmetry.space_group_name_H-M   'P 1'
#
loop_
_entity.id
_entity.type
_entity.pdbx_description
1 polymer ?
#
loop_
_entity_poly.entity_id
_entity_poly.type
_entity_poly.pdbx_seq_one_letter_code
_entity_poly.pdbx_strand_id
1 'polypeptide(L)'
;MNRLTAVGTFLIVLAIGLQSSVAAEPARAKKALYIGIDGTRFDALTTAETPHLDSLIEQGIAADNCLILGERYRKNDTVSGPGWSTILTGVWADKHGVQDNSFKGRNYDRYPHLFTLLKRQRPAARTASFVTWMPIEEYIVRDADTHAGFHDDQRDYAKYDLQAAEAAAKHLSEPKLDCIFVYFG
;
A
#
# COMPACT_ATOMS: atom_id res chain seq x y z
N MET A 1 -77.10 -52.99 3.94
CA MET A 1 -76.72 -51.56 4.01
C MET A 1 -75.57 -51.40 4.99
N ASN A 2 -74.45 -50.87 4.49
CA ASN A 2 -73.32 -50.19 5.18
C ASN A 2 -72.50 -50.93 6.26
N ARG A 3 -71.17 -50.80 6.36
CA ARG A 3 -70.10 -50.20 5.53
C ARG A 3 -68.78 -50.71 6.17
N LEU A 4 -67.85 -51.26 5.39
CA LEU A 4 -66.47 -51.49 5.83
C LEU A 4 -65.75 -50.15 5.94
N THR A 5 -65.08 -49.88 7.06
CA THR A 5 -64.11 -48.79 7.21
C THR A 5 -62.70 -49.35 7.06
N ALA A 6 -62.04 -48.99 5.96
CA ALA A 6 -60.63 -49.26 5.73
C ALA A 6 -59.78 -48.19 6.44
N VAL A 7 -58.82 -48.63 7.27
CA VAL A 7 -57.79 -47.76 7.85
C VAL A 7 -56.60 -47.76 6.90
N GLY A 8 -56.40 -46.64 6.20
CA GLY A 8 -55.25 -46.44 5.32
C GLY A 8 -54.03 -45.97 6.11
N THR A 9 -52.97 -46.77 6.13
CA THR A 9 -51.66 -46.41 6.68
C THR A 9 -50.94 -45.50 5.70
N PHE A 10 -50.65 -44.25 6.10
CA PHE A 10 -49.87 -43.29 5.31
C PHE A 10 -48.39 -43.41 5.70
N LEU A 11 -47.55 -43.92 4.79
CA LEU A 11 -46.09 -43.93 4.94
C LEU A 11 -45.54 -42.56 4.53
N ILE A 12 -45.04 -41.79 5.50
CA ILE A 12 -44.30 -40.56 5.25
C ILE A 12 -42.84 -40.96 4.96
N VAL A 13 -42.41 -40.86 3.71
CA VAL A 13 -41.00 -40.98 3.33
C VAL A 13 -40.35 -39.62 3.54
N LEU A 14 -39.53 -39.50 4.60
CA LEU A 14 -38.74 -38.31 4.88
C LEU A 14 -37.49 -38.34 4.00
N ALA A 15 -37.51 -37.60 2.88
CA ALA A 15 -36.34 -37.41 2.04
C ALA A 15 -35.37 -36.44 2.72
N ILE A 16 -34.34 -36.97 3.38
CA ILE A 16 -33.22 -36.19 3.91
C ILE A 16 -32.33 -35.81 2.73
N GLY A 17 -32.53 -34.60 2.19
CA GLY A 17 -31.63 -34.04 1.18
C GLY A 17 -30.29 -33.69 1.82
N LEU A 18 -29.20 -34.33 1.37
CA LEU A 18 -27.84 -33.83 1.63
C LEU A 18 -27.68 -32.49 0.90
N GLN A 19 -27.77 -31.38 1.63
CA GLN A 19 -27.32 -30.10 1.13
C GLN A 19 -25.79 -30.05 1.22
N SER A 20 -25.13 -30.19 0.08
CA SER A 20 -23.71 -29.89 -0.05
C SER A 20 -23.52 -28.38 0.16
N SER A 21 -23.09 -27.99 1.37
CA SER A 21 -22.63 -26.64 1.63
C SER A 21 -21.36 -26.41 0.82
N VAL A 22 -21.46 -25.66 -0.29
CA VAL A 22 -20.28 -25.10 -0.96
C VAL A 22 -19.65 -24.12 0.02
N ALA A 23 -18.56 -24.52 0.67
CA ALA A 23 -17.78 -23.60 1.48
C ALA A 23 -17.26 -22.50 0.56
N ALA A 24 -17.67 -21.25 0.82
CA ALA A 24 -17.10 -20.10 0.14
C ALA A 24 -15.59 -20.08 0.43
N GLU A 25 -14.76 -19.91 -0.61
CA GLU A 25 -13.34 -19.67 -0.39
C GLU A 25 -13.19 -18.46 0.53
N PRO A 26 -12.29 -18.52 1.54
CA PRO A 26 -12.04 -17.38 2.39
C PRO A 26 -11.60 -16.21 1.51
N ALA A 27 -12.29 -15.07 1.63
CA ALA A 27 -11.95 -13.87 0.87
C ALA A 27 -10.46 -13.56 1.06
N ARG A 28 -9.73 -13.47 -0.05
CA ARG A 28 -8.29 -13.16 -0.01
C ARG A 28 -8.09 -11.85 0.77
N ALA A 29 -7.24 -11.89 1.79
CA ALA A 29 -6.92 -10.71 2.57
C ALA A 29 -6.40 -9.62 1.62
N LYS A 30 -7.00 -8.42 1.70
CA LYS A 30 -6.56 -7.27 0.91
C LYS A 30 -5.16 -6.85 1.38
N LYS A 31 -4.29 -6.54 0.43
CA LYS A 31 -2.96 -5.97 0.65
C LYS A 31 -2.92 -4.52 0.19
N ALA A 32 -2.00 -3.74 0.71
CA ALA A 32 -1.74 -2.38 0.27
C ALA A 32 -0.38 -2.30 -0.45
N LEU A 33 -0.38 -1.80 -1.69
CA LEU A 33 0.83 -1.40 -2.42
C LEU A 33 0.84 0.12 -2.51
N TYR A 34 1.88 0.74 -1.96
CA TYR A 34 2.17 2.15 -2.11
C TYR A 34 3.32 2.29 -3.11
N ILE A 35 3.06 2.95 -4.25
CA ILE A 35 4.06 3.30 -5.25
C ILE A 35 4.38 4.80 -5.14
N GLY A 36 5.63 5.15 -4.87
CA GLY A 36 6.16 6.51 -4.96
C GLY A 36 7.01 6.67 -6.21
N ILE A 37 6.82 7.77 -6.94
CA ILE A 37 7.62 8.14 -8.11
C ILE A 37 8.10 9.57 -7.91
N ASP A 38 9.41 9.79 -7.83
CA ASP A 38 9.97 11.11 -7.58
C ASP A 38 9.73 12.07 -8.75
N GLY A 39 9.59 13.35 -8.45
CA GLY A 39 9.47 14.41 -9.45
C GLY A 39 8.28 14.30 -10.42
N THR A 40 7.30 13.45 -10.16
CA THR A 40 6.19 13.18 -11.09
C THR A 40 5.16 14.30 -11.06
N ARG A 41 5.30 15.24 -11.99
CA ARG A 41 4.38 16.37 -12.15
C ARG A 41 3.21 15.96 -13.05
N PHE A 42 1.99 16.37 -12.69
CA PHE A 42 0.78 15.90 -13.37
C PHE A 42 0.71 16.34 -14.85
N ASP A 43 1.17 17.56 -15.16
CA ASP A 43 1.28 18.05 -16.55
C ASP A 43 2.25 17.21 -17.40
N ALA A 44 3.39 16.79 -16.83
CA ALA A 44 4.32 15.88 -17.50
C ALA A 44 3.70 14.50 -17.70
N LEU A 45 3.01 13.96 -16.68
CA LEU A 45 2.31 12.68 -16.76
C LEU A 45 1.26 12.68 -17.88
N THR A 46 0.46 13.74 -18.00
CA THR A 46 -0.58 13.84 -19.05
C THR A 46 -0.04 13.91 -20.48
N THR A 47 1.25 14.23 -20.66
CA THR A 47 1.89 14.31 -21.98
C THR A 47 2.71 13.05 -22.31
N ALA A 48 3.07 12.26 -21.31
CA ALA A 48 3.91 11.08 -21.46
C ALA A 48 3.12 9.86 -21.93
N GLU A 49 3.79 8.91 -22.58
CA GLU A 49 3.21 7.59 -22.88
C GLU A 49 3.34 6.68 -21.66
N THR A 50 2.31 6.63 -20.82
CA THR A 50 2.32 5.89 -19.55
C THR A 50 1.17 4.88 -19.43
N PRO A 51 1.03 3.91 -20.36
CA PRO A 51 -0.16 3.08 -20.48
C PRO A 51 -0.57 2.34 -19.20
N HIS A 52 0.40 2.00 -18.35
CA HIS A 52 0.13 1.37 -17.06
C HIS A 52 -0.40 2.34 -15.99
N LEU A 53 0.11 3.57 -15.93
CA LEU A 53 -0.41 4.61 -15.02
C LEU A 53 -1.76 5.12 -15.51
N ASP A 54 -1.92 5.27 -16.83
CA ASP A 54 -3.17 5.67 -17.47
C ASP A 54 -4.28 4.68 -17.11
N SER A 55 -3.99 3.38 -17.21
CA SER A 55 -4.94 2.33 -16.84
C SER A 55 -5.30 2.35 -15.35
N LEU A 56 -4.36 2.67 -14.45
CA LEU A 56 -4.64 2.81 -13.01
C LEU A 56 -5.52 4.04 -12.73
N ILE A 57 -5.31 5.14 -13.45
CA ILE A 57 -6.13 6.35 -13.35
C ILE A 57 -7.55 6.07 -13.85
N GLU A 58 -7.69 5.44 -15.01
CA GLU A 58 -8.99 5.10 -15.63
C GLU A 58 -9.83 4.15 -14.78
N GLN A 59 -9.18 3.17 -14.14
CA GLN A 59 -9.86 2.15 -13.32
C GLN A 59 -9.97 2.54 -11.84
N GLY A 60 -9.40 3.68 -11.46
CA GLY A 60 -9.22 4.09 -10.07
C GLY A 60 -9.87 5.42 -9.74
N ILE A 61 -9.31 6.08 -8.73
CA ILE A 61 -9.65 7.45 -8.34
C ILE A 61 -8.35 8.25 -8.43
N ALA A 62 -8.39 9.36 -9.16
CA ALA A 62 -7.25 10.24 -9.36
C ALA A 62 -7.54 11.66 -8.87
N ALA A 63 -6.49 12.33 -8.39
CA ALA A 63 -6.50 13.75 -8.04
C ALA A 63 -5.20 14.38 -8.58
N ASP A 64 -5.35 15.48 -9.33
CA ASP A 64 -4.28 16.17 -10.06
C ASP A 64 -3.69 17.36 -9.30
N ASN A 65 -4.28 17.69 -8.15
CA ASN A 65 -3.96 18.87 -7.33
C ASN A 65 -3.45 18.51 -5.93
N CYS A 66 -2.80 17.35 -5.78
CA CYS A 66 -2.24 16.91 -4.50
C CYS A 66 -1.09 17.83 -4.07
N LEU A 67 -1.30 18.61 -3.02
CA LEU A 67 -0.29 19.51 -2.46
C LEU A 67 0.48 18.82 -1.34
N ILE A 68 1.80 18.81 -1.44
CA ILE A 68 2.69 18.40 -0.34
C ILE A 68 3.02 19.55 0.62
N LEU A 69 2.42 20.72 0.39
CA LEU A 69 2.57 21.93 1.19
C LEU A 69 1.22 22.30 1.79
N GLY A 70 1.12 22.32 3.12
CA GLY A 70 -0.05 22.91 3.79
C GLY A 70 -0.08 24.43 3.68
N GLU A 71 -1.23 25.06 3.94
CA GLU A 71 -1.45 26.51 3.85
C GLU A 71 -0.44 27.37 4.63
N ARG A 72 0.23 26.80 5.64
CA ARG A 72 1.10 27.52 6.57
C ARG A 72 2.59 27.53 6.18
N TYR A 73 3.02 26.85 5.12
CA TYR A 73 4.45 26.72 4.82
C TYR A 73 4.94 27.69 3.74
N ARG A 74 5.76 28.68 4.16
CA ARG A 74 6.28 29.77 3.30
C ARG A 74 7.65 29.51 2.66
N LYS A 75 8.25 28.32 2.84
CA LYS A 75 9.64 28.06 2.40
C LYS A 75 10.00 26.60 2.05
N ASN A 76 9.11 25.63 2.28
CA ASN A 76 9.38 24.30 1.76
C ASN A 76 8.89 24.33 0.32
N ASP A 77 9.81 24.48 -0.61
CA ASP A 77 9.54 24.19 -2.01
C ASP A 77 9.23 22.68 -2.15
N THR A 78 8.93 22.21 -3.35
CA THR A 78 8.78 20.78 -3.64
C THR A 78 10.12 20.05 -3.49
N VAL A 79 10.51 19.78 -2.24
CA VAL A 79 11.76 19.11 -1.84
C VAL A 79 11.43 17.71 -1.34
N SER A 80 12.18 16.71 -1.81
CA SER A 80 11.91 15.28 -1.58
C SER A 80 11.80 14.93 -0.09
N GLY A 81 12.75 15.34 0.75
CA GLY A 81 12.77 15.01 2.18
C GLY A 81 11.49 15.41 2.93
N PRO A 82 11.10 16.69 2.93
CA PRO A 82 9.83 17.14 3.51
C PRO A 82 8.60 16.47 2.88
N GLY A 83 8.56 16.32 1.55
CA GLY A 83 7.43 15.72 0.83
C GLY A 83 7.20 14.26 1.21
N TRP A 84 8.23 13.42 1.11
CA TRP A 84 8.16 12.00 1.48
C TRP A 84 7.90 11.79 2.97
N SER A 85 8.45 12.65 3.82
CA SER A 85 8.13 12.65 5.26
C SER A 85 6.65 12.93 5.49
N THR A 86 6.09 13.93 4.81
CA THR A 86 4.67 14.27 4.92
C THR A 86 3.79 13.11 4.47
N ILE A 87 4.08 12.54 3.31
CA ILE A 87 3.37 11.41 2.73
C ILE A 87 3.36 10.21 3.70
N LEU A 88 4.52 9.83 4.24
CA LEU A 88 4.67 8.60 5.00
C LEU A 88 4.27 8.73 6.48
N THR A 89 4.19 9.96 7.01
CA THR A 89 3.77 10.20 8.41
C THR A 89 2.35 10.74 8.54
N GLY A 90 1.76 11.25 7.45
CA GLY A 90 0.42 11.83 7.43
C GLY A 90 0.31 13.18 8.17
N VAL A 91 1.44 13.83 8.46
CA VAL A 91 1.48 15.17 9.08
C VAL A 91 2.40 16.09 8.29
N TRP A 92 2.26 17.41 8.44
CA TRP A 92 3.12 18.37 7.75
C TRP A 92 4.48 18.57 8.45
N ALA A 93 5.38 19.30 7.79
CA ALA A 93 6.74 19.56 8.26
C ALA A 93 6.86 20.27 9.62
N ASP A 94 5.81 20.93 10.12
CA ASP A 94 5.80 21.52 11.48
C ASP A 94 5.77 20.46 12.57
N LYS A 95 5.23 19.29 12.24
CA LYS A 95 5.11 18.17 13.14
C LYS A 95 6.29 17.23 12.96
N HIS A 96 6.50 16.70 11.76
CA HIS A 96 7.58 15.74 11.54
C HIS A 96 8.98 16.37 11.51
N GLY A 97 9.09 17.71 11.42
CA GLY A 97 10.33 18.46 11.64
C GLY A 97 11.35 18.44 10.50
N VAL A 98 11.06 17.79 9.36
CA VAL A 98 11.96 17.72 8.20
C VAL A 98 11.69 18.89 7.26
N GLN A 99 12.68 19.75 7.10
CA GLN A 99 12.58 20.98 6.30
C GLN A 99 13.40 20.94 5.00
N ASP A 100 14.32 19.98 4.87
CA ASP A 100 15.16 19.78 3.69
C ASP A 100 15.65 18.32 3.60
N ASN A 101 16.50 18.03 2.62
CA ASN A 101 17.07 16.69 2.39
C ASN A 101 18.18 16.30 3.40
N SER A 102 18.48 17.12 4.40
CA SER A 102 19.42 16.74 5.48
C SER A 102 18.75 15.92 6.58
N PHE A 103 17.41 15.91 6.64
CA PHE A 103 16.62 15.23 7.67
C PHE A 103 16.98 15.65 9.11
N LYS A 104 17.69 16.77 9.29
CA LYS A 104 17.97 17.35 10.61
C LYS A 104 16.67 17.85 11.23
N GLY A 105 16.47 17.56 12.51
CA GLY A 105 15.26 17.94 13.25
C GLY A 105 14.06 17.01 13.04
N ARG A 106 14.22 15.88 12.34
CA ARG A 106 13.18 14.85 12.20
C ARG A 106 12.64 14.43 13.58
N ASN A 107 11.32 14.28 13.67
CA ASN A 107 10.58 14.00 14.89
C ASN A 107 9.70 12.75 14.73
N TYR A 108 10.27 11.68 14.18
CA TYR A 108 9.53 10.46 13.85
C TYR A 108 9.13 9.64 15.08
N ASP A 109 9.79 9.79 16.23
CA ASP A 109 9.36 9.14 17.47
C ASP A 109 7.95 9.60 17.87
N ARG A 110 7.67 10.89 17.72
CA ARG A 110 6.35 11.49 17.98
C ARG A 110 5.40 11.32 16.81
N TYR A 111 5.91 11.40 15.58
CA TYR A 111 5.14 11.31 14.34
C TYR A 111 5.68 10.17 13.46
N PRO A 112 5.39 8.91 13.83
CA PRO A 112 5.98 7.75 13.16
C PRO A 112 5.42 7.57 11.76
N HIS A 113 6.19 6.88 10.93
CA HIS A 113 5.80 6.54 9.58
C HIS A 113 4.73 5.42 9.53
N LEU A 114 4.19 5.21 8.33
CA LEU A 114 3.09 4.30 8.01
C LEU A 114 3.23 2.90 8.61
N PHE A 115 4.40 2.26 8.53
CA PHE A 115 4.54 0.88 9.00
C PHE A 115 4.47 0.77 10.52
N THR A 116 5.06 1.73 11.23
CA THR A 116 4.97 1.78 12.69
C THR A 116 3.55 2.07 13.15
N LEU A 117 2.82 2.94 12.45
CA LEU A 117 1.38 3.14 12.69
C LEU A 117 0.57 1.86 12.41
N LEU A 118 0.84 1.17 11.30
CA LEU A 118 0.18 -0.08 10.96
C LEU A 118 0.40 -1.15 12.02
N LYS A 119 1.64 -1.34 12.48
CA LYS A 119 1.97 -2.37 13.49
C LYS A 119 1.41 -2.05 14.87
N ARG A 120 1.24 -0.77 15.23
CA ARG A 120 0.51 -0.40 16.46
C ARG A 120 -0.94 -0.89 16.44
N GLN A 121 -1.60 -0.86 15.27
CA GLN A 121 -2.99 -1.32 15.12
C GLN A 121 -3.09 -2.83 14.85
N ARG A 122 -2.12 -3.39 14.11
CA ARG A 122 -2.06 -4.79 13.70
C ARG A 122 -0.64 -5.33 13.97
N PRO A 123 -0.33 -5.77 15.20
CA PRO A 123 1.03 -6.20 15.55
C PRO A 123 1.60 -7.35 14.72
N ALA A 124 0.74 -8.17 14.10
CA ALA A 124 1.13 -9.26 13.22
C ALA A 124 1.28 -8.84 11.73
N ALA A 125 1.04 -7.57 11.39
CA ALA A 125 1.13 -7.10 10.01
C ALA A 125 2.57 -7.19 9.51
N ARG A 126 2.74 -7.71 8.29
CA ARG A 126 4.05 -7.78 7.63
C ARG A 126 4.19 -6.68 6.59
N THR A 127 5.32 -6.02 6.63
CA THR A 127 5.61 -4.81 5.88
C THR A 127 6.89 -4.94 5.07
N ALA A 128 6.92 -4.38 3.87
CA ALA A 128 8.12 -4.35 3.04
C ALA A 128 8.40 -2.96 2.43
N SER A 129 9.67 -2.64 2.20
CA SER A 129 10.11 -1.38 1.57
C SER A 129 11.21 -1.61 0.54
N PHE A 130 11.08 -1.06 -0.66
CA PHE A 130 12.13 -1.11 -1.68
C PHE A 130 12.28 0.25 -2.34
N VAL A 131 13.42 0.90 -2.17
CA VAL A 131 13.56 2.31 -2.55
C VAL A 131 14.88 2.57 -3.26
N THR A 132 14.90 3.51 -4.19
CA THR A 132 16.10 3.93 -4.92
C THR A 132 16.79 5.17 -4.34
N TRP A 133 16.13 5.87 -3.42
CA TRP A 133 16.72 7.01 -2.69
C TRP A 133 17.00 6.65 -1.23
N MET A 134 18.29 6.48 -0.92
CA MET A 134 18.77 6.04 0.40
C MET A 134 18.20 6.82 1.60
N PRO A 135 17.98 8.14 1.55
CA PRO A 135 17.40 8.85 2.69
C PRO A 135 16.00 8.35 3.12
N ILE A 136 15.17 7.83 2.22
CA ILE A 136 13.90 7.21 2.64
C ILE A 136 14.18 5.96 3.47
N GLU A 137 15.06 5.09 2.97
CA GLU A 137 15.49 3.86 3.65
C GLU A 137 16.11 4.15 5.03
N GLU A 138 17.05 5.09 5.06
CA GLU A 138 17.86 5.39 6.24
C GLU A 138 17.10 6.14 7.33
N TYR A 139 16.14 6.99 6.97
CA TYR A 139 15.51 7.90 7.93
C TYR A 139 14.02 7.65 8.15
N ILE A 140 13.28 7.17 7.15
CA ILE A 140 11.82 7.14 7.23
C ILE A 140 11.28 5.73 7.47
N VAL A 141 11.60 4.76 6.59
CA VAL A 141 10.90 3.45 6.54
C VAL A 141 11.63 2.31 7.24
N ARG A 142 12.55 2.63 8.15
CA ARG A 142 13.44 1.67 8.84
C ARG A 142 12.74 0.53 9.57
N ASP A 143 11.48 0.71 9.97
CA ASP A 143 10.73 -0.31 10.74
C ASP A 143 9.95 -1.31 9.86
N ALA A 144 10.19 -1.31 8.54
CA ALA A 144 9.68 -2.37 7.66
C ALA A 144 10.30 -3.73 8.03
N ASP A 145 9.56 -4.83 7.91
CA ASP A 145 10.10 -6.17 8.23
C ASP A 145 11.12 -6.66 7.20
N THR A 146 10.91 -6.29 5.95
CA THR A 146 11.85 -6.53 4.85
C THR A 146 12.12 -5.22 4.16
N HIS A 147 13.37 -4.82 4.02
CA HIS A 147 13.70 -3.58 3.32
C HIS A 147 15.02 -3.65 2.56
N ALA A 148 15.11 -2.88 1.48
CA ALA A 148 16.35 -2.65 0.76
C ALA A 148 16.36 -1.28 0.06
N GLY A 149 17.50 -0.59 0.17
CA GLY A 149 17.86 0.55 -0.65
C GLY A 149 18.70 0.11 -1.86
N PHE A 150 18.39 0.66 -3.03
CA PHE A 150 19.04 0.37 -4.31
C PHE A 150 19.69 1.65 -4.85
N HIS A 151 21.02 1.74 -4.83
CA HIS A 151 21.72 2.95 -5.25
C HIS A 151 23.15 2.66 -5.73
N ASP A 152 23.69 3.49 -6.61
CA ASP A 152 25.13 3.68 -6.79
C ASP A 152 25.52 5.14 -7.05
N ASP A 153 26.83 5.39 -6.91
CA ASP A 153 27.47 6.67 -7.20
C ASP A 153 27.39 7.06 -8.69
N GLN A 154 26.96 6.15 -9.59
CA GLN A 154 26.92 6.35 -11.05
C GLN A 154 25.56 6.79 -11.57
N ARG A 155 24.52 6.86 -10.72
CA ARG A 155 23.16 7.35 -11.06
C ARG A 155 22.46 6.56 -12.16
N ASP A 156 22.63 5.23 -12.18
CA ASP A 156 21.88 4.35 -13.08
C ASP A 156 20.45 4.10 -12.57
N TYR A 157 19.61 5.13 -12.64
CA TYR A 157 18.24 5.09 -12.09
C TYR A 157 17.40 3.94 -12.67
N ALA A 158 17.49 3.69 -13.98
CA ALA A 158 16.69 2.65 -14.64
C ALA A 158 16.99 1.25 -14.09
N LYS A 159 18.26 0.96 -13.83
CA LYS A 159 18.67 -0.31 -13.22
C LYS A 159 18.13 -0.44 -11.80
N TYR A 160 18.22 0.62 -10.98
CA TYR A 160 17.76 0.57 -9.59
C TYR A 160 16.25 0.55 -9.45
N ASP A 161 15.55 1.28 -10.31
CA ASP A 161 14.10 1.22 -10.40
C ASP A 161 13.64 -0.20 -10.77
N LEU A 162 14.32 -0.84 -11.74
CA LEU A 162 14.04 -2.24 -12.09
C LEU A 162 14.28 -3.18 -10.90
N GLN A 163 15.39 -3.03 -10.17
CA GLN A 163 15.68 -3.85 -9.00
C GLN A 163 14.63 -3.66 -7.88
N ALA A 164 14.23 -2.42 -7.62
CA ALA A 164 13.18 -2.10 -6.64
C ALA A 164 11.82 -2.69 -7.07
N ALA A 165 11.48 -2.60 -8.36
CA ALA A 165 10.26 -3.17 -8.92
C ALA A 165 10.24 -4.70 -8.83
N GLU A 166 11.33 -5.37 -9.19
CA GLU A 166 11.47 -6.83 -9.09
C GLU A 166 11.39 -7.30 -7.64
N ALA A 167 12.07 -6.61 -6.73
CA ALA A 167 12.01 -6.90 -5.30
C ALA A 167 10.57 -6.75 -4.77
N ALA A 168 9.87 -5.68 -5.16
CA ALA A 168 8.50 -5.46 -4.76
C ALA A 168 7.54 -6.52 -5.32
N ALA A 169 7.65 -6.84 -6.61
CA ALA A 169 6.83 -7.86 -7.27
C ALA A 169 7.00 -9.25 -6.63
N LYS A 170 8.26 -9.62 -6.29
CA LYS A 170 8.56 -10.86 -5.58
C LYS A 170 7.82 -10.93 -4.24
N HIS A 171 7.89 -9.88 -3.42
CA HIS A 171 7.28 -9.88 -2.09
C HIS A 171 5.75 -9.75 -2.14
N LEU A 172 5.19 -9.08 -3.14
CA LEU A 172 3.74 -9.02 -3.36
C LEU A 172 3.10 -10.41 -3.50
N SER A 173 3.86 -11.39 -4.00
CA SER A 173 3.40 -12.78 -4.11
C SER A 173 3.32 -13.52 -2.75
N GLU A 174 3.98 -13.02 -1.71
CA GLU A 174 4.05 -13.69 -0.41
C GLU A 174 2.71 -13.68 0.33
N PRO A 175 2.15 -14.81 0.77
CA PRO A 175 0.81 -14.85 1.38
C PRO A 175 0.63 -13.96 2.61
N LYS A 176 1.70 -13.72 3.37
CA LYS A 176 1.65 -13.02 4.66
C LYS A 176 1.94 -11.51 4.58
N LEU A 177 2.28 -10.96 3.41
CA LEU A 177 2.55 -9.53 3.27
C LEU A 177 1.24 -8.73 3.35
N ASP A 178 1.19 -7.71 4.23
CA ASP A 178 0.03 -6.81 4.37
C ASP A 178 0.22 -5.49 3.63
N CYS A 179 1.41 -4.89 3.72
CA CYS A 179 1.69 -3.58 3.13
C CYS A 179 3.11 -3.48 2.56
N ILE A 180 3.24 -2.87 1.40
CA ILE A 180 4.53 -2.63 0.76
C ILE A 180 4.62 -1.21 0.24
N PHE A 181 5.77 -0.58 0.46
CA PHE A 181 6.14 0.68 -0.15
C PHE A 181 7.25 0.43 -1.17
N VAL A 182 7.08 0.94 -2.37
CA VAL A 182 8.13 0.96 -3.40
C VAL A 182 8.32 2.39 -3.87
N TYR A 183 9.57 2.80 -4.05
CA TYR A 183 9.93 4.14 -4.52
C TYR A 183 10.87 4.06 -5.70
N PHE A 184 10.59 4.89 -6.71
CA PHE A 184 11.39 5.10 -7.91
C PHE A 184 11.85 6.56 -7.99
N GLY A 185 13.12 6.79 -8.32
CA GLY A 185 13.72 8.14 -8.37
C GLY A 185 15.23 8.19 -8.23
#